data_AF-A0A6P6CTB5-F1
#
_entry.id   AF-A0A6P6CTB5-F1
#
_cell.length_a   1.000
_cell.length_b   1.000
_cell.length_c   1.000
_cell.angle_alpha   90.00
_cell.angle_beta   90.00
_cell.angle_gamma   90.00
#
_symmetry.space_group_name_H-M   'P 1'
#
loop_
_entity.id
_entity.type
_entity.pdbx_description
1 polymer ?
#
loop_
_entity_poly.entity_id
_entity_poly.type
_entity_poly.pdbx_seq_one_letter_code
_entity_poly.pdbx_strand_id
1 'polypeptide(L)'
;MHAALAGPLLAALLATARARPQPLDGGQCRPPGSQRDLNSFLWTIRRDPPAYLFGTIHVPYTRVWDFIPDNSKAAFQASARVYFELDLTDPYTISALASCQLLPHGENLQDVLPRELYWRLKRHLDYVKLMMPSWMTPAQRGKGLYADYLFNAIAGNWERKRPVWVMLMVNSLTETDVRSRGVPVLDLYLAQQAEKMKKSTGAVERVEEQCHPLNGLNFSQVLFALNQTLLQHESVRAGSLQAPYTTEDLIKHYNCGDLNAVIFNHDTSQLPNFINTTLPPHEQVTAQEIDSYFRQELIYKRNERMGKRVMALLQENEDKICFFAFGAGGDHVSQLLAQDWVQEASPAEAPALPWAGPQRRSKEQGSSALPVSHADPPWEMRRPSVPPMVHPSPGPIRPALLSYFLTKTNTTVA
;
A
#
# COMPACT_ATOMS: atom_id res chain seq x y z
N MET A 1 -8.35 -31.60 71.56
CA MET A 1 -8.16 -30.36 70.80
C MET A 1 -7.70 -30.73 69.40
N HIS A 2 -8.51 -30.31 68.41
CA HIS A 2 -8.25 -30.08 66.97
C HIS A 2 -7.25 -31.00 66.23
N ALA A 3 -7.72 -31.89 65.34
CA ALA A 3 -8.14 -31.63 63.94
C ALA A 3 -6.92 -31.49 62.99
N ALA A 4 -6.88 -32.01 61.77
CA ALA A 4 -7.75 -32.88 61.01
C ALA A 4 -7.01 -33.32 59.73
N LEU A 5 -7.15 -34.62 59.42
CA LEU A 5 -7.48 -35.21 58.13
C LEU A 5 -6.48 -35.15 56.94
N ALA A 6 -5.97 -36.36 56.66
CA ALA A 6 -5.57 -36.86 55.35
C ALA A 6 -6.79 -37.06 54.42
N GLY A 7 -6.57 -36.96 53.10
CA GLY A 7 -7.44 -37.60 52.11
C GLY A 7 -7.52 -36.87 50.77
N PRO A 8 -7.70 -37.59 49.65
CA PRO A 8 -7.19 -37.23 48.34
C PRO A 8 -8.24 -36.49 47.49
N LEU A 9 -7.81 -35.42 46.79
CA LEU A 9 -8.58 -34.80 45.71
C LEU A 9 -7.62 -34.36 44.61
N LEU A 10 -7.03 -35.36 43.93
CA LEU A 10 -6.43 -35.20 42.61
C LEU A 10 -7.53 -35.35 41.54
N ALA A 11 -8.55 -34.50 41.61
CA ALA A 11 -9.60 -34.39 40.61
C ALA A 11 -10.29 -33.02 40.79
N ALA A 12 -10.42 -32.29 39.68
CA ALA A 12 -11.08 -30.98 39.58
C ALA A 12 -10.31 -29.77 40.14
N LEU A 13 -9.24 -29.39 39.45
CA LEU A 13 -8.96 -27.98 39.11
C LEU A 13 -8.19 -27.93 37.77
N LEU A 14 -8.74 -28.62 36.77
CA LEU A 14 -8.69 -28.16 35.38
C LEU A 14 -9.57 -26.90 35.31
N ALA A 15 -9.11 -25.80 35.91
CA ALA A 15 -9.53 -24.49 35.46
C ALA A 15 -8.86 -24.33 34.10
N THR A 16 -9.56 -24.83 33.08
CA THR A 16 -9.35 -24.42 31.71
C THR A 16 -9.20 -22.90 31.73
N ALA A 17 -7.97 -22.42 31.59
CA ALA A 17 -7.76 -21.18 30.87
C ALA A 17 -8.23 -21.48 29.45
N ARG A 18 -9.56 -21.51 29.27
CA ARG A 18 -10.18 -21.29 27.98
C ARG A 18 -9.59 -19.96 27.58
N ALA A 19 -8.63 -20.01 26.66
CA ALA A 19 -8.35 -18.88 25.79
C ALA A 19 -9.72 -18.26 25.52
N ARG A 20 -9.88 -16.99 25.88
CA ARG A 20 -11.07 -16.24 25.48
C ARG A 20 -11.29 -16.60 24.01
N PRO A 21 -12.48 -17.08 23.62
CA PRO A 21 -12.75 -17.30 22.22
C PRO A 21 -12.40 -15.98 21.55
N GLN A 22 -11.33 -15.97 20.75
CA GLN A 22 -11.20 -14.92 19.75
C GLN A 22 -12.53 -14.96 19.01
N PRO A 23 -13.21 -13.82 18.81
CA PRO A 23 -14.42 -13.80 18.02
C PRO A 23 -14.14 -14.57 16.73
N LEU A 24 -14.90 -15.64 16.49
CA LEU A 24 -14.92 -16.40 15.23
C LEU A 24 -15.61 -15.58 14.14
N ASP A 25 -15.25 -14.31 14.06
CA ASP A 25 -15.61 -13.44 12.97
C ASP A 25 -14.31 -12.70 12.62
N GLY A 26 -13.57 -13.27 11.67
CA GLY A 26 -12.54 -12.58 10.89
C GLY A 26 -13.22 -11.53 10.01
N GLY A 27 -13.93 -10.60 10.66
CA GLY A 27 -14.97 -9.77 10.07
C GLY A 27 -14.38 -8.92 8.96
N GLN A 28 -14.70 -9.29 7.73
CA GLN A 28 -14.55 -8.41 6.59
C GLN A 28 -15.41 -7.16 6.87
N CYS A 29 -14.85 -5.96 6.64
CA CYS A 29 -15.64 -4.73 6.68
C CYS A 29 -16.86 -4.95 5.77
N ARG A 30 -18.07 -4.84 6.31
CA ARG A 30 -19.27 -4.92 5.45
C ARG A 30 -19.19 -3.76 4.46
N PRO A 31 -19.55 -3.98 3.18
CA PRO A 31 -19.78 -2.86 2.27
C PRO A 31 -20.73 -1.88 2.98
N PRO A 32 -20.36 -0.62 3.09
CA PRO A 32 -21.13 0.35 3.87
C PRO A 32 -22.55 0.45 3.31
N GLY A 33 -23.54 0.55 4.19
CA GLY A 33 -24.93 0.77 3.78
C GLY A 33 -25.18 2.17 3.20
N SER A 34 -24.25 3.11 3.42
CA SER A 34 -24.33 4.51 3.02
C SER A 34 -22.94 5.12 2.78
N GLN A 35 -22.84 6.01 1.80
CA GLN A 35 -21.61 6.79 1.51
C GLN A 35 -21.14 7.66 2.70
N ARG A 36 -22.05 8.05 3.61
CA ARG A 36 -21.73 8.87 4.78
C ARG A 36 -20.96 8.12 5.87
N ASP A 37 -20.97 6.79 5.81
CA ASP A 37 -20.31 5.93 6.81
C ASP A 37 -18.85 5.60 6.40
N LEU A 38 -18.43 6.03 5.20
CA LEU A 38 -17.09 5.83 4.67
C LEU A 38 -16.14 6.94 5.13
N ASN A 39 -14.96 6.55 5.60
CA ASN A 39 -13.86 7.48 5.73
C ASN A 39 -13.23 7.71 4.35
N SER A 40 -13.05 8.97 3.98
CA SER A 40 -12.64 9.32 2.62
C SER A 40 -11.14 9.38 2.41
N PHE A 41 -10.34 9.35 3.50
CA PHE A 41 -8.91 9.65 3.48
C PHE A 41 -8.60 10.87 2.58
N LEU A 42 -9.52 11.83 2.53
CA LEU A 42 -9.50 12.99 1.65
C LEU A 42 -9.54 14.23 2.52
N TRP A 43 -8.51 15.06 2.39
CA TRP A 43 -8.42 16.35 3.03
C TRP A 43 -8.55 17.44 1.97
N THR A 44 -9.32 18.48 2.27
CA THR A 44 -9.49 19.64 1.39
C THR A 44 -8.63 20.79 1.90
N ILE A 45 -7.74 21.29 1.03
CA ILE A 45 -7.00 22.54 1.24
C ILE A 45 -7.89 23.69 0.77
N ARG A 46 -8.33 24.53 1.71
CA ARG A 46 -9.27 25.62 1.47
C ARG A 46 -8.60 26.77 0.71
N ARG A 47 -8.90 26.85 -0.58
CA ARG A 47 -8.55 27.95 -1.49
C ARG A 47 -9.54 27.96 -2.65
N ASP A 48 -9.51 28.99 -3.48
CA ASP A 48 -10.37 29.08 -4.68
C ASP A 48 -9.51 29.12 -5.95
N PRO A 49 -9.59 28.11 -6.84
CA PRO A 49 -10.33 26.85 -6.71
C PRO A 49 -9.61 25.82 -5.79
N PRO A 50 -10.34 24.87 -5.16
CA PRO A 50 -9.82 24.04 -4.06
C PRO A 50 -8.69 23.09 -4.48
N ALA A 51 -7.95 22.59 -3.49
CA ALA A 51 -7.02 21.48 -3.69
C ALA A 51 -7.31 20.34 -2.70
N TYR A 52 -6.92 19.12 -3.05
CA TYR A 52 -7.24 17.92 -2.30
C TYR A 52 -6.00 17.07 -2.04
N LEU A 53 -5.85 16.55 -0.83
CA LEU A 53 -4.89 15.50 -0.47
C LEU A 53 -5.67 14.21 -0.28
N PHE A 54 -5.23 13.12 -0.91
CA PHE A 54 -5.86 11.82 -0.81
C PHE A 54 -4.85 10.77 -0.36
N GLY A 55 -5.18 10.06 0.72
CA GLY A 55 -4.39 9.00 1.32
C GLY A 55 -4.58 7.68 0.58
N THR A 56 -3.57 7.25 -0.17
CA THR A 56 -3.51 5.97 -0.87
C THR A 56 -2.83 4.90 -0.02
N ILE A 57 -3.06 3.62 -0.34
CA ILE A 57 -2.24 2.52 0.19
C ILE A 57 -1.77 1.64 -0.96
N HIS A 58 -0.62 1.02 -0.77
CA HIS A 58 0.10 0.34 -1.84
C HIS A 58 -0.38 -1.10 -2.09
N VAL A 59 -1.64 -1.21 -2.46
CA VAL A 59 -2.35 -2.48 -2.65
C VAL A 59 -3.14 -2.47 -3.95
N PRO A 60 -3.53 -3.63 -4.50
CA PRO A 60 -4.31 -3.68 -5.73
C PRO A 60 -5.58 -2.83 -5.63
N TYR A 61 -5.81 -1.95 -6.60
CA TYR A 61 -6.94 -1.01 -6.53
C TYR A 61 -8.29 -1.72 -6.36
N THR A 62 -8.44 -2.91 -6.94
CA THR A 62 -9.66 -3.74 -6.85
C THR A 62 -10.00 -4.21 -5.44
N ARG A 63 -9.06 -4.11 -4.49
CA ARG A 63 -9.28 -4.49 -3.08
C ARG A 63 -9.82 -3.35 -2.23
N VAL A 64 -9.76 -2.12 -2.73
CA VAL A 64 -10.07 -0.89 -1.97
C VAL A 64 -11.02 0.06 -2.70
N TRP A 65 -11.12 -0.01 -4.03
CA TRP A 65 -11.86 0.95 -4.86
C TRP A 65 -13.34 1.09 -4.50
N ASP A 66 -13.98 -0.01 -4.10
CA ASP A 66 -15.39 -0.04 -3.71
C ASP A 66 -15.62 0.58 -2.33
N PHE A 67 -14.57 0.70 -1.51
CA PHE A 67 -14.59 1.34 -0.19
C PHE A 67 -14.14 2.81 -0.24
N ILE A 68 -13.63 3.30 -1.37
CA ILE A 68 -13.31 4.72 -1.56
C ILE A 68 -14.62 5.47 -1.86
N PRO A 69 -15.03 6.44 -1.02
CA PRO A 69 -16.28 7.16 -1.20
C PRO A 69 -16.31 8.09 -2.44
N ASP A 70 -17.53 8.42 -2.85
CA ASP A 70 -17.81 9.17 -4.08
C ASP A 70 -17.26 10.60 -4.04
N ASN A 71 -17.11 11.20 -2.86
CA ASN A 71 -16.48 12.52 -2.71
C ASN A 71 -15.01 12.51 -3.15
N SER A 72 -14.24 11.47 -2.81
CA SER A 72 -12.84 11.31 -3.24
C SER A 72 -12.75 11.11 -4.75
N LYS A 73 -13.67 10.31 -5.31
CA LYS A 73 -13.77 10.10 -6.76
C LYS A 73 -14.15 11.38 -7.50
N ALA A 74 -15.10 12.16 -6.97
CA ALA A 74 -15.52 13.44 -7.51
C ALA A 74 -14.41 14.49 -7.45
N ALA A 75 -13.68 14.58 -6.34
CA ALA A 75 -12.51 15.44 -6.20
C ALA A 75 -11.44 15.11 -7.26
N PHE A 76 -11.11 13.83 -7.43
CA PHE A 76 -10.21 13.39 -8.49
C PHE A 76 -10.71 13.77 -9.89
N GLN A 77 -12.00 13.58 -10.16
CA GLN A 77 -12.62 13.92 -11.44
C GLN A 77 -12.59 15.42 -11.74
N ALA A 78 -12.85 16.27 -10.74
CA ALA A 78 -12.86 17.73 -10.89
C ALA A 78 -11.46 18.33 -11.09
N SER A 79 -10.41 17.67 -10.60
CA SER A 79 -9.04 18.20 -10.64
C SER A 79 -8.42 18.20 -12.03
N ALA A 80 -7.85 19.33 -12.45
CA ALA A 80 -7.12 19.44 -13.70
C ALA A 80 -5.65 19.00 -13.57
N ARG A 81 -5.07 19.21 -12.37
CA ARG A 81 -3.72 18.80 -11.99
C ARG A 81 -3.77 17.66 -11.00
N VAL A 82 -3.02 16.59 -11.26
CA VAL A 82 -2.92 15.43 -10.37
C VAL A 82 -1.45 15.17 -10.08
N TYR A 83 -1.10 15.05 -8.81
CA TYR A 83 0.27 14.81 -8.37
C TYR A 83 0.35 13.52 -7.59
N PHE A 84 1.39 12.75 -7.87
CA PHE A 84 1.73 11.51 -7.18
C PHE A 84 3.08 11.67 -6.47
N GLU A 85 3.43 10.68 -5.65
CA GLU A 85 4.75 10.59 -5.02
C GLU A 85 5.85 10.56 -6.07
N LEU A 86 5.75 9.63 -7.02
CA LEU A 86 6.65 9.47 -8.16
C LEU A 86 5.88 9.35 -9.47
N ASP A 87 6.54 9.68 -10.58
CA ASP A 87 6.01 9.45 -11.91
C ASP A 87 6.29 8.01 -12.34
N LEU A 88 5.37 7.10 -12.03
CA LEU A 88 5.50 5.68 -12.36
C LEU A 88 5.13 5.38 -13.82
N THR A 89 4.73 6.37 -14.60
CA THR A 89 4.46 6.20 -16.04
C THR A 89 5.67 6.64 -16.88
N ASP A 90 6.58 7.43 -16.32
CA ASP A 90 7.88 7.76 -16.90
C ASP A 90 8.89 6.58 -16.86
N PRO A 91 9.35 6.09 -18.03
CA PRO A 91 10.37 5.04 -18.11
C PRO A 91 11.71 5.39 -17.43
N TYR A 92 12.08 6.67 -17.37
CA TYR A 92 13.32 7.09 -16.71
C TYR A 92 13.22 6.85 -15.20
N THR A 93 12.14 7.29 -14.57
CA THR A 93 11.86 7.04 -13.14
C THR A 93 11.94 5.55 -12.82
N ILE A 94 11.28 4.72 -13.63
CA ILE A 94 11.30 3.26 -13.52
C ILE A 94 12.72 2.68 -13.61
N SER A 95 13.52 3.13 -14.59
CA SER A 95 14.89 2.67 -14.78
C SER A 95 15.83 3.10 -13.66
N ALA A 96 15.69 4.34 -13.17
CA ALA A 96 16.52 4.89 -12.11
C ALA A 96 16.26 4.18 -10.77
N LEU A 97 14.99 3.89 -10.48
CA LEU A 97 14.60 3.04 -9.34
C LEU A 97 15.19 1.64 -9.45
N ALA A 98 15.13 1.01 -10.63
CA ALA A 98 15.69 -0.32 -10.82
C ALA A 98 17.21 -0.34 -10.58
N SER A 99 17.90 0.73 -11.00
CA SER A 99 19.34 0.89 -10.87
C SER A 99 19.78 1.07 -9.41
N CYS A 100 19.01 1.82 -8.61
CA CYS A 100 19.38 2.10 -7.22
C CYS A 100 19.26 0.89 -6.28
N GLN A 101 18.60 -0.19 -6.72
CA GLN A 101 18.52 -1.46 -6.00
C GLN A 101 19.80 -2.30 -6.10
N LEU A 102 20.68 -1.97 -7.06
CA LEU A 102 21.80 -2.83 -7.41
C LEU A 102 23.04 -2.54 -6.56
N LEU A 103 23.79 -3.60 -6.30
CA LEU A 103 25.16 -3.51 -5.82
C LEU A 103 26.05 -2.81 -6.86
N PRO A 104 27.19 -2.22 -6.45
CA PRO A 104 28.22 -1.75 -7.35
C PRO A 104 28.56 -2.74 -8.47
N HIS A 105 29.06 -2.22 -9.59
CA HIS A 105 29.44 -3.06 -10.73
C HIS A 105 30.51 -4.07 -10.32
N GLY A 106 30.29 -5.34 -10.67
CA GLY A 106 31.21 -6.44 -10.36
C GLY A 106 30.91 -7.17 -9.04
N GLU A 107 30.13 -6.57 -8.14
CA GLU A 107 29.74 -7.20 -6.87
C GLU A 107 28.41 -7.95 -6.98
N ASN A 108 28.30 -9.00 -6.17
CA ASN A 108 27.09 -9.79 -5.97
C ASN A 108 26.88 -10.12 -4.49
N LEU A 109 25.72 -10.69 -4.14
CA LEU A 109 25.37 -10.99 -2.75
C LEU A 109 26.30 -12.00 -2.06
N GLN A 110 26.96 -12.90 -2.80
CA GLN A 110 27.94 -13.83 -2.23
C GLN A 110 29.19 -13.10 -1.74
N ASP A 111 29.50 -11.95 -2.31
CA ASP A 111 30.67 -11.15 -1.95
C ASP A 111 30.45 -10.36 -0.66
N VAL A 112 29.19 -9.98 -0.38
CA VAL A 112 28.84 -9.12 0.76
C VAL A 112 28.18 -9.87 1.91
N LEU A 113 27.39 -10.92 1.65
CA LEU A 113 26.68 -11.65 2.71
C LEU A 113 27.57 -12.73 3.37
N PRO A 114 27.41 -12.96 4.68
CA PRO A 114 27.93 -14.15 5.33
C PRO A 114 27.41 -15.42 4.61
N ARG A 115 28.30 -16.40 4.42
CA ARG A 115 28.01 -17.64 3.67
C ARG A 115 26.71 -18.31 4.10
N GLU A 116 26.48 -18.46 5.40
CA GLU A 116 25.26 -19.08 5.92
C GLU A 116 23.99 -18.29 5.59
N LEU A 117 24.05 -16.96 5.69
CA LEU A 117 22.91 -16.09 5.37
C LEU A 117 22.58 -16.15 3.87
N TYR A 118 23.60 -16.14 3.02
CA TYR A 118 23.45 -16.32 1.57
C TYR A 118 22.74 -17.64 1.22
N TRP A 119 23.19 -18.76 1.80
CA TRP A 119 22.59 -20.07 1.53
C TRP A 119 21.16 -20.20 2.06
N ARG A 120 20.85 -19.59 3.21
CA ARG A 120 19.47 -19.53 3.74
C ARG A 120 18.56 -18.73 2.82
N LEU A 121 19.00 -17.56 2.38
CA LEU A 121 18.28 -16.75 1.39
C LEU A 121 18.02 -17.54 0.10
N LYS A 122 19.07 -18.15 -0.48
CA LYS A 122 18.94 -18.94 -1.70
C LYS A 122 17.92 -20.06 -1.53
N ARG A 123 18.00 -20.83 -0.43
CA ARG A 123 17.05 -21.92 -0.13
C ARG A 123 15.62 -21.40 0.01
N HIS A 124 15.43 -20.23 0.63
CA HIS A 124 14.12 -19.60 0.72
C HIS A 124 13.57 -19.22 -0.66
N LEU A 125 14.38 -18.62 -1.53
CA LEU A 125 13.97 -18.26 -2.89
C LEU A 125 13.69 -19.50 -3.77
N ASP A 126 14.46 -20.58 -3.61
CA ASP A 126 14.21 -21.87 -4.27
C ASP A 126 12.85 -22.46 -3.85
N TYR A 127 12.51 -22.37 -2.55
CA TYR A 127 11.19 -22.73 -2.04
C TYR A 127 10.08 -21.86 -2.65
N VAL A 128 10.24 -20.53 -2.66
CA VAL A 128 9.25 -19.61 -3.25
C VAL A 128 9.02 -19.93 -4.73
N LYS A 129 10.09 -20.18 -5.48
CA LYS A 129 10.00 -20.57 -6.89
C LYS A 129 9.20 -21.86 -7.08
N LEU A 130 9.41 -22.86 -6.23
CA LEU A 130 8.66 -24.11 -6.24
C LEU A 130 7.17 -23.91 -5.91
N MET A 131 6.84 -22.99 -5.00
CA MET A 131 5.47 -22.72 -4.59
C MET A 131 4.70 -21.79 -5.54
N MET A 132 5.40 -20.98 -6.33
CA MET A 132 4.80 -20.00 -7.25
C MET A 132 3.64 -20.58 -8.10
N PRO A 133 3.74 -21.79 -8.70
CA PRO A 133 2.62 -22.35 -9.45
C PRO A 133 1.34 -22.55 -8.63
N SER A 134 1.42 -22.95 -7.36
CA SER A 134 0.24 -23.18 -6.51
C SER A 134 -0.36 -21.88 -5.98
N TRP A 135 0.46 -20.84 -5.80
CA TRP A 135 0.02 -19.52 -5.38
C TRP A 135 -0.64 -18.71 -6.50
N MET A 136 -0.35 -18.99 -7.77
CA MET A 136 -0.96 -18.29 -8.90
C MET A 136 -2.45 -18.63 -9.08
N THR A 137 -3.23 -17.60 -9.41
CA THR A 137 -4.66 -17.73 -9.71
C THR A 137 -4.91 -18.16 -11.17
N PRO A 138 -6.05 -18.80 -11.47
CA PRO A 138 -6.44 -19.10 -12.85
C PRO A 138 -6.51 -17.86 -13.74
N ALA A 139 -6.97 -16.72 -13.19
CA ALA A 139 -7.06 -15.46 -13.92
C ALA A 139 -5.69 -14.92 -14.35
N GLN A 140 -4.66 -15.07 -13.52
CA GLN A 140 -3.29 -14.71 -13.89
C GLN A 140 -2.77 -15.58 -15.04
N ARG A 141 -3.00 -16.90 -14.97
CA ARG A 141 -2.63 -17.84 -16.04
C ARG A 141 -3.35 -17.52 -17.35
N GLY A 142 -4.66 -17.22 -17.28
CA GLY A 142 -5.46 -16.81 -18.44
C GLY A 142 -5.01 -15.50 -19.10
N LYS A 143 -4.26 -14.65 -18.38
CA LYS A 143 -3.61 -13.43 -18.91
C LYS A 143 -2.21 -13.69 -19.49
N GLY A 144 -1.78 -14.96 -19.58
CA GLY A 144 -0.47 -15.35 -20.08
C GLY A 144 0.68 -15.18 -19.08
N LEU A 145 0.39 -15.07 -17.77
CA LEU A 145 1.42 -15.12 -16.74
C LEU A 145 1.74 -16.57 -16.39
N TYR A 146 3.02 -16.93 -16.42
CA TYR A 146 3.53 -18.25 -16.00
C TYR A 146 4.42 -18.09 -14.76
N ALA A 147 4.56 -19.15 -13.97
CA ALA A 147 5.25 -19.10 -12.68
C ALA A 147 6.70 -18.62 -12.79
N ASP A 148 7.49 -19.15 -13.73
CA ASP A 148 8.88 -18.72 -13.94
C ASP A 148 8.97 -17.27 -14.42
N TYR A 149 8.06 -16.85 -15.31
CA TYR A 149 8.01 -15.47 -15.77
C TYR A 149 7.67 -14.52 -14.61
N LEU A 150 6.69 -14.89 -13.79
CA LEU A 150 6.32 -14.10 -12.63
C LEU A 150 7.49 -14.04 -11.65
N PHE A 151 8.06 -15.18 -11.24
CA PHE A 151 9.25 -15.26 -10.39
C PHE A 151 10.38 -14.39 -10.89
N ASN A 152 10.74 -14.47 -12.18
CA ASN A 152 11.82 -13.68 -12.75
C ASN A 152 11.49 -12.18 -12.82
N ALA A 153 10.22 -11.82 -13.01
CA ALA A 153 9.78 -10.43 -12.89
C ALA A 153 9.92 -9.91 -11.45
N ILE A 154 9.84 -10.81 -10.45
CA ILE A 154 9.99 -10.49 -9.03
C ILE A 154 11.44 -10.44 -8.57
N ALA A 155 12.07 -11.61 -8.63
CA ALA A 155 13.33 -11.95 -8.00
C ALA A 155 14.41 -12.23 -9.06
N GLY A 156 14.16 -11.88 -10.32
CA GLY A 156 15.18 -11.91 -11.35
C GLY A 156 16.40 -11.09 -10.91
N ASN A 157 17.59 -11.65 -11.14
CA ASN A 157 18.86 -11.03 -10.77
C ASN A 157 18.96 -10.63 -9.29
N TRP A 158 18.27 -11.35 -8.39
CA TRP A 158 18.31 -11.07 -6.96
C TRP A 158 19.74 -11.03 -6.41
N GLU A 159 20.65 -11.86 -6.95
CA GLU A 159 22.08 -11.88 -6.60
C GLU A 159 22.81 -10.55 -6.82
N ARG A 160 22.28 -9.66 -7.68
CA ARG A 160 22.86 -8.33 -7.94
C ARG A 160 22.21 -7.22 -7.10
N LYS A 161 21.13 -7.51 -6.36
CA LYS A 161 20.44 -6.51 -5.53
C LYS A 161 21.22 -6.31 -4.23
N ARG A 162 21.17 -5.10 -3.65
CA ARG A 162 21.75 -4.87 -2.31
C ARG A 162 20.92 -5.61 -1.26
N PRO A 163 21.53 -6.05 -0.14
CA PRO A 163 20.83 -6.86 0.86
C PRO A 163 19.52 -6.26 1.41
N VAL A 164 19.42 -4.94 1.56
CA VAL A 164 18.18 -4.26 2.00
C VAL A 164 17.03 -4.43 1.00
N TRP A 165 17.32 -4.39 -0.31
CA TRP A 165 16.30 -4.57 -1.35
C TRP A 165 15.88 -6.04 -1.46
N VAL A 166 16.79 -6.97 -1.16
CA VAL A 166 16.49 -8.40 -1.07
C VAL A 166 15.58 -8.68 0.11
N MET A 167 15.81 -8.04 1.25
CA MET A 167 14.95 -8.14 2.42
C MET A 167 13.51 -7.70 2.09
N LEU A 168 13.33 -6.53 1.46
CA LEU A 168 12.02 -6.07 1.00
C LEU A 168 11.39 -7.02 -0.03
N MET A 169 12.20 -7.52 -0.97
CA MET A 169 11.75 -8.47 -1.98
C MET A 169 11.20 -9.75 -1.34
N VAL A 170 11.88 -10.31 -0.33
CA VAL A 170 11.43 -11.50 0.42
C VAL A 170 10.09 -11.23 1.12
N ASN A 171 9.92 -10.06 1.73
CA ASN A 171 8.63 -9.66 2.32
C ASN A 171 7.49 -9.52 1.30
N SER A 172 7.80 -9.33 0.01
CA SER A 172 6.83 -9.22 -1.08
C SER A 172 6.55 -10.53 -1.84
N LEU A 173 7.09 -11.65 -1.34
CA LEU A 173 7.10 -12.97 -1.96
C LEU A 173 6.23 -13.99 -1.19
N THR A 174 5.11 -13.53 -0.63
CA THR A 174 4.13 -14.41 0.02
C THR A 174 3.06 -14.91 -0.96
N GLU A 175 2.28 -15.93 -0.56
CA GLU A 175 1.15 -16.41 -1.35
C GLU A 175 0.16 -15.28 -1.69
N THR A 176 -0.21 -14.48 -0.69
CA THR A 176 -1.15 -13.35 -0.84
C THR A 176 -0.62 -12.31 -1.82
N ASP A 177 0.66 -11.98 -1.74
CA ASP A 177 1.30 -11.03 -2.65
C ASP A 177 1.34 -11.57 -4.07
N VAL A 178 1.69 -12.85 -4.25
CA VAL A 178 1.73 -13.50 -5.56
C VAL A 178 0.33 -13.56 -6.19
N ARG A 179 -0.71 -13.90 -5.42
CA ARG A 179 -2.11 -13.95 -5.90
C ARG A 179 -2.60 -12.61 -6.45
N SER A 180 -2.07 -11.49 -5.94
CA SER A 180 -2.47 -10.15 -6.35
C SER A 180 -1.66 -9.56 -7.52
N ARG A 181 -0.61 -10.25 -7.98
CA ARG A 181 0.24 -9.76 -9.09
C ARG A 181 -0.53 -9.62 -10.40
N GLY A 182 -0.16 -8.61 -11.18
CA GLY A 182 -0.81 -8.30 -12.47
C GLY A 182 -2.10 -7.47 -12.34
N VAL A 183 -2.41 -6.99 -11.12
CA VAL A 183 -3.40 -5.94 -10.87
C VAL A 183 -2.65 -4.67 -10.49
N PRO A 184 -2.92 -3.52 -11.12
CA PRO A 184 -2.34 -2.23 -10.71
C PRO A 184 -2.63 -1.93 -9.24
N VAL A 185 -1.65 -1.38 -8.55
CA VAL A 185 -1.88 -0.77 -7.23
C VAL A 185 -2.67 0.53 -7.36
N LEU A 186 -3.26 1.02 -6.27
CA LEU A 186 -4.12 2.21 -6.27
C LEU A 186 -3.43 3.43 -6.89
N ASP A 187 -2.17 3.69 -6.56
CA ASP A 187 -1.39 4.83 -7.06
C ASP A 187 -1.24 4.79 -8.58
N LEU A 188 -0.77 3.64 -9.11
CA LEU A 188 -0.62 3.44 -10.55
C LEU A 188 -1.97 3.48 -11.27
N TYR A 189 -3.01 2.90 -10.66
CA TYR A 189 -4.35 2.95 -11.23
C TYR A 189 -4.83 4.39 -11.39
N LEU A 190 -4.69 5.23 -10.35
CA LEU A 190 -5.04 6.65 -10.41
C LEU A 190 -4.22 7.41 -11.46
N ALA A 191 -2.91 7.15 -11.56
CA ALA A 191 -2.06 7.75 -12.59
C ALA A 191 -2.53 7.39 -14.00
N GLN A 192 -2.83 6.11 -14.25
CA GLN A 192 -3.38 5.65 -15.53
C GLN A 192 -4.76 6.24 -15.83
N GLN A 193 -5.62 6.45 -14.82
CA GLN A 193 -6.89 7.13 -15.02
C GLN A 193 -6.69 8.62 -15.35
N ALA A 194 -5.73 9.29 -14.69
CA ALA A 194 -5.41 10.68 -14.98
C ALA A 194 -4.95 10.87 -16.44
N GLU A 195 -4.07 9.99 -16.93
CA GLU A 195 -3.63 9.97 -18.33
C GLU A 195 -4.79 9.73 -19.31
N LYS A 196 -5.65 8.73 -19.04
CA LYS A 196 -6.84 8.45 -19.87
C LYS A 196 -7.79 9.64 -19.93
N MET A 197 -7.91 10.38 -18.83
CA MET A 197 -8.72 11.59 -18.74
C MET A 197 -7.99 12.84 -19.27
N LYS A 198 -6.75 12.71 -19.78
CA LYS A 198 -5.91 13.81 -20.27
C LYS A 198 -5.69 14.92 -19.23
N LYS A 199 -5.65 14.55 -17.95
CA LYS A 199 -5.25 15.45 -16.86
C LYS A 199 -3.74 15.66 -16.94
N SER A 200 -3.25 16.80 -16.44
CA SER A 200 -1.81 16.97 -16.28
C SER A 200 -1.37 16.30 -15.00
N THR A 201 -0.41 15.39 -15.13
CA THR A 201 0.20 14.66 -14.02
C THR A 201 1.55 15.24 -13.63
N GLY A 202 2.01 14.98 -12.41
CA GLY A 202 3.35 15.31 -11.94
C GLY A 202 3.75 14.49 -10.72
N ALA A 203 5.03 14.60 -10.34
CA ALA A 203 5.62 13.93 -9.19
C ALA A 203 6.10 14.95 -8.16
N VAL A 204 5.93 14.64 -6.87
CA VAL A 204 6.39 15.50 -5.78
C VAL A 204 7.77 15.07 -5.27
N GLU A 205 8.11 13.79 -5.38
CA GLU A 205 9.38 13.23 -4.92
C GLU A 205 10.32 12.94 -6.08
N ARG A 206 11.59 12.69 -5.74
CA ARG A 206 12.61 12.22 -6.67
C ARG A 206 13.00 10.78 -6.35
N VAL A 207 13.49 10.08 -7.36
CA VAL A 207 13.96 8.69 -7.25
C VAL A 207 14.99 8.54 -6.13
N GLU A 208 15.95 9.46 -6.06
CA GLU A 208 17.06 9.40 -5.09
C GLU A 208 16.55 9.49 -3.65
N GLU A 209 15.44 10.19 -3.43
CA GLU A 209 14.83 10.39 -2.12
C GLU A 209 14.14 9.12 -1.59
N GLN A 210 13.74 8.22 -2.49
CA GLN A 210 13.22 6.90 -2.13
C GLN A 210 14.34 5.86 -1.95
N CYS A 211 15.42 6.00 -2.71
CA CYS A 211 16.54 5.07 -2.64
C CYS A 211 17.47 5.32 -1.44
N HIS A 212 17.70 6.59 -1.09
CA HIS A 212 18.65 6.97 -0.05
C HIS A 212 18.35 6.36 1.33
N PRO A 213 17.10 6.38 1.83
CA PRO A 213 16.80 5.79 3.13
C PRO A 213 17.08 4.28 3.18
N LEU A 214 16.79 3.55 2.11
CA LEU A 214 17.08 2.11 2.06
C LEU A 214 18.59 1.85 1.98
N ASN A 215 19.29 2.62 1.15
CA ASN A 215 20.72 2.44 0.92
C ASN A 215 21.61 3.06 2.00
N GLY A 216 21.05 3.87 2.91
CA GLY A 216 21.77 4.58 3.97
C GLY A 216 21.90 3.83 5.29
N LEU A 217 21.23 2.67 5.43
CA LEU A 217 21.41 1.80 6.59
C LEU A 217 22.85 1.29 6.69
N ASN A 218 23.35 1.16 7.91
CA ASN A 218 24.65 0.52 8.14
C ASN A 218 24.57 -0.96 7.74
N PHE A 219 25.68 -1.48 7.20
CA PHE A 219 25.75 -2.86 6.75
C PHE A 219 25.37 -3.89 7.83
N SER A 220 25.79 -3.68 9.09
CA SER A 220 25.41 -4.56 10.20
C SER A 220 23.90 -4.58 10.46
N GLN A 221 23.24 -3.42 10.37
CA GLN A 221 21.79 -3.29 10.51
C GLN A 221 21.07 -4.01 9.36
N VAL A 222 21.59 -3.90 8.14
CA VAL A 222 21.01 -4.61 6.98
C VAL A 222 21.16 -6.13 7.13
N LEU A 223 22.30 -6.62 7.59
CA LEU A 223 22.51 -8.05 7.85
C LEU A 223 21.56 -8.56 8.94
N PHE A 224 21.42 -7.81 10.03
CA PHE A 224 20.46 -8.12 11.09
C PHE A 224 19.03 -8.19 10.53
N ALA A 225 18.61 -7.18 9.78
CA ALA A 225 17.27 -7.07 9.23
C ALA A 225 16.94 -8.22 8.26
N LEU A 226 17.86 -8.54 7.34
CA LEU A 226 17.71 -9.68 6.42
C LEU A 226 17.67 -11.03 7.16
N ASN A 227 18.52 -11.20 8.18
CA ASN A 227 18.53 -12.42 8.99
C ASN A 227 17.20 -12.65 9.70
N GLN A 228 16.69 -11.62 10.38
CA GLN A 228 15.40 -11.69 11.08
C GLN A 228 14.23 -11.88 10.11
N THR A 229 14.28 -11.25 8.94
CA THR A 229 13.29 -11.49 7.87
C THR A 229 13.24 -12.95 7.48
N LEU A 230 14.39 -13.57 7.19
CA LEU A 230 14.44 -14.98 6.83
C LEU A 230 13.97 -15.89 7.97
N LEU A 231 14.35 -15.60 9.22
CA LEU A 231 13.87 -16.34 10.39
C LEU A 231 12.34 -16.27 10.52
N GLN A 232 11.74 -15.11 10.30
CA GLN A 232 10.29 -14.93 10.34
C GLN A 232 9.59 -15.77 9.28
N HIS A 233 10.05 -15.69 8.02
CA HIS A 233 9.48 -16.47 6.91
C HIS A 233 9.69 -17.97 7.07
N GLU A 234 10.83 -18.38 7.62
CA GLU A 234 11.12 -19.78 7.98
C GLU A 234 10.15 -20.28 9.06
N SER A 235 9.87 -19.46 10.07
CA SER A 235 8.94 -19.78 11.18
C SER A 235 7.49 -19.86 10.71
N VAL A 236 7.06 -18.94 9.86
CA VAL A 236 5.72 -18.98 9.23
C VAL A 236 5.56 -20.26 8.42
N ARG A 237 6.57 -20.62 7.61
CA ARG A 237 6.55 -21.87 6.82
C ARG A 237 6.54 -23.13 7.69
N ALA A 238 7.22 -23.10 8.83
CA ALA A 238 7.20 -24.19 9.81
C ALA A 238 5.87 -24.28 10.59
N GLY A 239 4.97 -23.30 10.44
CA GLY A 239 3.73 -23.19 11.20
C GLY A 239 3.93 -22.80 12.67
N SER A 240 5.15 -22.40 13.05
CA SER A 240 5.49 -22.01 14.43
C SER A 240 5.15 -20.56 14.75
N LEU A 241 4.91 -19.73 13.72
CA LEU A 241 4.58 -18.32 13.85
C LEU A 241 3.41 -17.98 12.91
N GLN A 242 2.39 -17.32 13.46
CA GLN A 242 1.39 -16.63 12.63
C GLN A 242 1.96 -15.26 12.25
N ALA A 243 1.78 -14.84 10.99
CA ALA A 243 2.26 -13.54 10.55
C ALA A 243 1.60 -12.43 11.41
N PRO A 244 2.40 -11.58 12.09
CA PRO A 244 1.86 -10.67 13.11
C PRO A 244 1.03 -9.52 12.53
N TYR A 245 1.35 -9.06 11.32
CA TYR A 245 0.59 -8.09 10.55
C TYR A 245 0.80 -8.34 9.06
N THR A 246 -0.27 -8.32 8.27
CA THR A 246 -0.25 -8.68 6.84
C THR A 246 -0.80 -7.56 5.97
N THR A 247 -0.56 -7.63 4.66
CA THR A 247 -1.24 -6.73 3.69
C THR A 247 -2.77 -6.85 3.76
N GLU A 248 -3.31 -8.00 4.18
CA GLU A 248 -4.76 -8.16 4.37
C GLU A 248 -5.27 -7.34 5.57
N ASP A 249 -4.49 -7.26 6.65
CA ASP A 249 -4.81 -6.42 7.80
C ASP A 249 -4.78 -4.94 7.39
N LEU A 250 -3.77 -4.50 6.65
CA LEU A 250 -3.71 -3.13 6.11
C LEU A 250 -4.93 -2.80 5.23
N ILE A 251 -5.29 -3.68 4.30
CA ILE A 251 -6.48 -3.50 3.43
C ILE A 251 -7.73 -3.41 4.29
N LYS A 252 -7.86 -4.28 5.30
CA LYS A 252 -9.00 -4.29 6.21
C LYS A 252 -9.13 -2.97 6.96
N HIS A 253 -8.06 -2.49 7.60
CA HIS A 253 -8.11 -1.23 8.35
C HIS A 253 -8.39 -0.04 7.45
N TYR A 254 -7.81 0.00 6.24
CA TYR A 254 -8.12 1.03 5.24
C TYR A 254 -9.59 1.02 4.84
N ASN A 255 -10.12 -0.14 4.46
CA ASN A 255 -11.53 -0.28 4.06
C ASN A 255 -12.52 0.00 5.20
N CYS A 256 -12.12 -0.23 6.45
CA CYS A 256 -12.90 0.08 7.64
C CYS A 256 -12.75 1.54 8.12
N GLY A 257 -11.90 2.36 7.46
CA GLY A 257 -11.68 3.76 7.83
C GLY A 257 -10.91 3.97 9.15
N ASP A 258 -10.22 2.95 9.64
CA ASP A 258 -9.42 2.99 10.86
C ASP A 258 -8.05 3.60 10.59
N LEU A 259 -8.01 4.94 10.66
CA LEU A 259 -6.82 5.73 10.39
C LEU A 259 -5.67 5.39 11.36
N ASN A 260 -5.95 5.10 12.64
CA ASN A 260 -4.88 4.84 13.61
C ASN A 260 -4.17 3.52 13.33
N ALA A 261 -4.87 2.49 12.89
CA ALA A 261 -4.23 1.23 12.49
C ALA A 261 -3.55 1.29 11.10
N VAL A 262 -3.87 2.31 10.28
CA VAL A 262 -3.26 2.57 8.96
C VAL A 262 -2.11 3.59 9.04
N ILE A 263 -2.12 4.51 10.00
CA ILE A 263 -1.16 5.62 10.19
C ILE A 263 -0.21 5.41 11.37
N PHE A 264 -0.72 4.87 12.49
CA PHE A 264 -0.06 4.92 13.80
C PHE A 264 0.31 3.55 14.38
N ASN A 265 -0.08 2.45 13.75
CA ASN A 265 0.54 1.19 14.12
C ASN A 265 2.00 1.24 13.67
N HIS A 266 2.90 1.03 14.64
CA HIS A 266 4.33 0.76 14.52
C HIS A 266 4.68 -0.41 13.55
N ASP A 267 3.68 -0.92 12.81
CA ASP A 267 3.66 -2.13 12.00
C ASP A 267 3.32 -1.85 10.52
N THR A 268 3.17 -0.59 10.10
CA THR A 268 2.75 -0.23 8.73
C THR A 268 3.89 -0.13 7.72
N SER A 269 5.12 -0.22 8.22
CA SER A 269 6.28 -0.38 7.36
C SER A 269 6.35 -1.86 6.97
N GLN A 270 6.46 -2.17 5.67
CA GLN A 270 6.85 -3.50 5.16
C GLN A 270 8.28 -3.92 5.64
N LEU A 271 8.80 -3.27 6.69
CA LEU A 271 9.96 -3.71 7.45
C LEU A 271 9.49 -4.76 8.46
N PRO A 272 10.31 -5.78 8.73
CA PRO A 272 9.95 -6.79 9.71
C PRO A 272 9.77 -6.14 11.08
N ASN A 273 8.66 -6.42 11.76
CA ASN A 273 8.54 -6.14 13.19
C ASN A 273 9.48 -7.07 13.95
N PHE A 274 10.70 -6.60 14.16
CA PHE A 274 11.71 -7.32 14.94
C PHE A 274 11.29 -7.50 16.41
N ILE A 275 10.33 -6.68 16.87
CA ILE A 275 9.95 -6.54 18.29
C ILE A 275 9.09 -7.71 18.80
N ASN A 276 8.52 -8.54 17.92
CA ASN A 276 7.65 -9.66 18.34
C ASN A 276 8.39 -10.97 18.64
N THR A 277 9.73 -10.94 18.61
CA THR A 277 10.61 -12.03 19.02
C THR A 277 11.27 -11.69 20.35
N THR A 278 11.51 -12.69 21.21
CA THR A 278 12.36 -12.58 22.40
C THR A 278 13.82 -12.37 21.99
N LEU A 279 14.10 -11.23 21.36
CA LEU A 279 15.42 -10.85 20.91
C LEU A 279 16.33 -10.64 22.12
N PRO A 280 17.61 -11.05 22.06
CA PRO A 280 18.60 -10.62 23.03
C PRO A 280 18.69 -9.08 23.12
N PRO A 281 19.11 -8.51 24.26
CA PRO A 281 19.12 -7.05 24.45
C PRO A 281 19.84 -6.25 23.35
N HIS A 282 20.96 -6.76 22.83
CA HIS A 282 21.71 -6.08 21.76
C HIS A 282 20.95 -6.06 20.40
N GLU A 283 20.18 -7.11 20.11
CA GLU A 283 19.34 -7.18 18.92
C GLU A 283 18.11 -6.27 19.05
N GLN A 284 17.56 -6.11 20.26
CA GLN A 284 16.50 -5.15 20.53
C GLN A 284 16.95 -3.70 20.26
N VAL A 285 18.16 -3.35 20.71
CA VAL A 285 18.74 -2.02 20.44
C VAL A 285 18.91 -1.81 18.94
N THR A 286 19.47 -2.80 18.23
CA THR A 286 19.65 -2.72 16.76
C THR A 286 18.31 -2.54 16.04
N ALA A 287 17.27 -3.28 16.46
CA ALA A 287 15.92 -3.14 15.91
C ALA A 287 15.34 -1.74 16.15
N GLN A 288 15.50 -1.19 17.35
CA GLN A 288 15.04 0.16 17.70
C GLN A 288 15.80 1.25 16.93
N GLU A 289 17.10 1.09 16.69
CA GLU A 289 17.89 2.01 15.88
C GLU A 289 17.43 2.02 14.42
N ILE A 290 17.13 0.84 13.86
CA ILE A 290 16.60 0.71 12.50
C ILE A 290 15.23 1.38 12.39
N ASP A 291 14.32 1.10 13.32
CA ASP A 291 13.00 1.74 13.40
C ASP A 291 13.13 3.27 13.49
N SER A 292 13.95 3.77 14.41
CA SER A 292 14.18 5.21 14.60
C SER A 292 14.75 5.88 13.34
N TYR A 293 15.74 5.24 12.70
CA TYR A 293 16.33 5.73 11.45
C TYR A 293 15.27 5.84 10.35
N PHE A 294 14.51 4.78 10.15
CA PHE A 294 13.48 4.75 9.13
C PHE A 294 12.36 5.74 9.41
N ARG A 295 11.94 5.89 10.66
CA ARG A 295 10.98 6.92 11.07
C ARG A 295 11.47 8.32 10.74
N GLN A 296 12.76 8.60 10.95
CA GLN A 296 13.36 9.89 10.63
C GLN A 296 13.41 10.17 9.13
N GLU A 297 13.87 9.22 8.32
CA GLU A 297 14.00 9.40 6.87
C GLU A 297 12.65 9.33 6.16
N LEU A 298 11.88 8.29 6.50
CA LEU A 298 10.56 7.84 6.02
C LEU A 298 9.42 8.82 6.25
N ILE A 299 9.37 9.37 7.46
CA ILE A 299 8.22 10.15 7.90
C ILE A 299 8.64 11.60 8.00
N TYR A 300 9.59 11.92 8.89
CA TYR A 300 9.87 13.31 9.22
C TYR A 300 10.51 14.09 8.08
N LYS A 301 11.69 13.65 7.62
CA LYS A 301 12.43 14.36 6.55
C LYS A 301 11.66 14.33 5.22
N ARG A 302 11.03 13.21 4.90
CA ARG A 302 10.22 13.05 3.70
C ARG A 302 9.03 14.01 3.70
N ASN A 303 8.20 14.00 4.75
CA ASN A 303 6.99 14.82 4.81
C ASN A 303 7.32 16.32 4.83
N GLU A 304 8.43 16.72 5.45
CA GLU A 304 8.91 18.11 5.39
C GLU A 304 9.21 18.55 3.96
N ARG A 305 9.98 17.74 3.19
CA ARG A 305 10.29 18.03 1.79
C ARG A 305 9.03 18.03 0.92
N MET A 306 8.15 17.06 1.15
CA MET A 306 6.92 16.88 0.39
C MET A 306 5.96 18.05 0.62
N GLY A 307 5.78 18.49 1.87
CA GLY A 307 4.98 19.67 2.22
C GLY A 307 5.47 20.94 1.52
N LYS A 308 6.79 21.22 1.57
CA LYS A 308 7.40 22.37 0.88
C LYS A 308 7.12 22.37 -0.63
N ARG A 309 7.16 21.19 -1.27
CA ARG A 309 6.91 21.06 -2.73
C ARG A 309 5.42 21.12 -3.07
N VAL A 310 4.55 20.56 -2.25
CA VAL A 310 3.09 20.73 -2.39
C VAL A 310 2.74 22.22 -2.36
N MET A 311 3.33 22.99 -1.44
CA MET A 311 3.13 24.44 -1.37
C MET A 311 3.56 25.16 -2.66
N ALA A 312 4.75 24.86 -3.18
CA ALA A 312 5.21 25.43 -4.45
C ALA A 312 4.27 25.07 -5.61
N LEU A 313 3.84 23.81 -5.71
CA LEU A 313 2.92 23.35 -6.74
C LEU A 313 1.54 24.03 -6.65
N LEU A 314 1.07 24.31 -5.44
CA LEU A 314 -0.16 25.07 -5.23
C LEU A 314 -0.03 26.51 -5.72
N GLN A 315 1.09 27.18 -5.43
CA GLN A 315 1.39 28.54 -5.90
C GLN A 315 1.52 28.61 -7.42
N GLU A 316 2.13 27.61 -8.06
CA GLU A 316 2.24 27.52 -9.51
C GLU A 316 0.89 27.26 -10.21
N ASN A 317 -0.13 26.81 -9.47
CA ASN A 317 -1.42 26.41 -10.00
C ASN A 317 -2.59 27.12 -9.30
N GLU A 318 -2.43 28.41 -8.98
CA GLU A 318 -3.45 29.22 -8.27
C GLU A 318 -4.83 29.20 -8.91
N ASP A 319 -4.96 28.97 -10.23
CA ASP A 319 -6.22 28.99 -10.98
C ASP A 319 -6.80 27.59 -11.28
N LYS A 320 -6.21 26.52 -10.72
CA LYS A 320 -6.61 25.12 -11.00
C LYS A 320 -6.97 24.33 -9.75
N ILE A 321 -7.91 23.40 -9.91
CA ILE A 321 -8.14 22.37 -8.89
C ILE A 321 -6.98 21.36 -8.95
N CYS A 322 -6.31 21.14 -7.83
CA CYS A 322 -5.22 20.18 -7.68
C CYS A 322 -5.65 18.96 -6.85
N PHE A 323 -5.21 17.77 -7.23
CA PHE A 323 -5.37 16.53 -6.47
C PHE A 323 -4.01 15.92 -6.20
N PHE A 324 -3.68 15.64 -4.95
CA PHE A 324 -2.44 14.98 -4.55
C PHE A 324 -2.80 13.61 -3.99
N ALA A 325 -2.17 12.55 -4.50
CA ALA A 325 -2.39 11.18 -4.06
C ALA A 325 -1.09 10.61 -3.46
N PHE A 326 -1.04 10.48 -2.14
CA PHE A 326 0.14 10.06 -1.37
C PHE A 326 -0.22 8.98 -0.36
N GLY A 327 0.76 8.21 0.09
CA GLY A 327 0.56 7.16 1.10
C GLY A 327 -0.21 7.64 2.34
N ALA A 328 -1.09 6.78 2.86
CA ALA A 328 -2.08 7.10 3.88
C ALA A 328 -1.50 7.53 5.25
N GLY A 329 -0.17 7.55 5.44
CA GLY A 329 0.52 8.24 6.55
C GLY A 329 0.61 9.77 6.40
N GLY A 330 -0.16 10.36 5.49
CA GLY A 330 -0.18 11.78 5.16
C GLY A 330 -0.65 12.72 6.29
N ASP A 331 -1.04 12.21 7.47
CA ASP A 331 -1.40 13.04 8.62
C ASP A 331 -0.29 14.05 8.97
N HIS A 332 0.99 13.70 8.84
CA HIS A 332 2.08 14.66 9.04
C HIS A 332 2.17 15.72 7.93
N VAL A 333 1.83 15.38 6.68
CA VAL A 333 1.80 16.34 5.57
C VAL A 333 0.61 17.28 5.75
N SER A 334 -0.55 16.74 6.11
CA SER A 334 -1.74 17.50 6.49
C SER A 334 -1.48 18.39 7.71
N GLN A 335 -0.76 17.91 8.74
CA GLN A 335 -0.36 18.69 9.92
C GLN A 335 0.68 19.77 9.60
N LEU A 336 1.63 19.51 8.70
CA LEU A 336 2.60 20.51 8.21
C LEU A 336 1.91 21.59 7.37
N LEU A 337 0.93 21.21 6.54
CA LEU A 337 0.12 22.17 5.77
C LEU A 337 -0.88 22.94 6.66
N ALA A 338 -1.30 22.36 7.79
CA ALA A 338 -2.16 23.01 8.78
C ALA A 338 -1.49 24.12 9.58
N GLN A 339 -0.15 24.11 9.71
CA GLN A 339 0.55 25.18 10.44
C GLN A 339 0.62 26.49 9.65
N ASP A 340 0.70 26.43 8.31
CA ASP A 340 0.87 27.64 7.49
C ASP A 340 -0.36 28.01 6.64
N TRP A 341 -1.27 27.08 6.26
CA TRP A 341 -2.33 27.36 5.25
C TRP A 341 -3.72 26.72 5.44
N VAL A 342 -4.01 25.94 6.49
CA VAL A 342 -5.29 25.18 6.57
C VAL A 342 -6.00 25.31 7.93
N GLN A 343 -7.22 25.87 7.93
CA GLN A 343 -8.24 25.59 8.95
C GLN A 343 -8.77 24.17 8.74
N GLU A 344 -8.85 23.37 9.81
CA GLU A 344 -9.29 21.96 9.82
C GLU A 344 -10.37 21.64 8.76
N ALA A 345 -10.11 20.60 7.97
CA ALA A 345 -11.10 20.01 7.07
C ALA A 345 -12.08 19.14 7.87
N SER A 346 -13.36 19.50 7.85
CA SER A 346 -14.45 18.61 8.30
C SER A 346 -14.51 17.36 7.42
N PRO A 347 -15.06 16.23 7.91
CA PRO A 347 -15.36 15.08 7.08
C PRO A 347 -16.30 15.50 5.95
N ALA A 348 -15.81 15.40 4.71
CA ALA A 348 -16.58 15.38 3.46
C ALA A 348 -17.81 16.33 3.39
N GLU A 349 -17.58 17.65 3.31
CA GLU A 349 -18.56 18.50 2.63
C GLU A 349 -18.32 18.40 1.12
N ALA A 350 -19.35 17.92 0.41
CA ALA A 350 -19.35 17.71 -1.03
C ALA A 350 -18.94 18.99 -1.79
N PRO A 351 -18.32 18.89 -2.99
CA PRO A 351 -18.27 20.04 -3.88
C PRO A 351 -19.69 20.35 -4.34
N ALA A 352 -20.32 21.35 -3.72
CA ALA A 352 -21.49 22.00 -4.28
C ALA A 352 -21.01 22.84 -5.48
N LEU A 353 -21.07 22.29 -6.68
CA LEU A 353 -21.08 23.11 -7.89
C LEU A 353 -22.53 23.56 -8.12
N PRO A 354 -22.87 24.87 -8.07
CA PRO A 354 -24.16 25.34 -8.51
C PRO A 354 -24.18 25.34 -10.04
N TRP A 355 -24.93 24.43 -10.65
CA TRP A 355 -25.31 24.57 -12.05
C TRP A 355 -26.26 25.77 -12.19
N ALA A 356 -25.76 26.90 -12.70
CA ALA A 356 -26.57 28.02 -13.13
C ALA A 356 -27.11 27.76 -14.55
N GLY A 357 -28.21 27.00 -14.64
CA GLY A 357 -29.04 26.91 -15.85
C GLY A 357 -30.09 28.03 -15.88
N PRO A 358 -30.52 28.52 -17.06
CA PRO A 358 -31.33 29.73 -17.15
C PRO A 358 -32.72 29.54 -16.55
N GLN A 359 -33.11 30.43 -15.64
CA GLN A 359 -34.47 30.55 -15.11
C GLN A 359 -35.48 30.77 -16.26
N ARG A 360 -36.45 29.87 -16.40
CA ARG A 360 -37.74 30.19 -17.03
C ARG A 360 -38.85 30.12 -15.99
N ARG A 361 -39.53 31.26 -15.86
CA ARG A 361 -40.71 31.49 -15.04
C ARG A 361 -41.95 30.81 -15.64
N SER A 362 -42.74 30.21 -14.75
CA SER A 362 -44.22 30.10 -14.71
C SER A 362 -44.99 29.32 -15.79
N LYS A 363 -45.71 28.26 -15.39
CA LYS A 363 -47.15 28.29 -15.02
C LYS A 363 -47.66 26.89 -14.60
N GLU A 364 -48.57 26.89 -13.63
CA GLU A 364 -49.37 25.75 -13.14
C GLU A 364 -50.35 25.21 -14.19
N GLN A 365 -50.60 23.89 -14.18
CA GLN A 365 -51.92 23.24 -13.99
C GLN A 365 -51.89 21.74 -14.37
N GLY A 366 -52.59 20.91 -13.59
CA GLY A 366 -53.35 19.78 -14.14
C GLY A 366 -52.86 18.37 -13.80
N SER A 367 -53.58 17.74 -12.87
CA SER A 367 -53.61 16.32 -12.48
C SER A 367 -53.72 15.31 -13.64
N SER A 368 -52.98 14.19 -13.57
CA SER A 368 -53.51 12.82 -13.76
C SER A 368 -52.42 11.77 -13.47
N ALA A 369 -52.85 10.63 -12.92
CA ALA A 369 -52.02 9.56 -12.36
C ALA A 369 -51.73 8.41 -13.34
N LEU A 370 -50.68 7.64 -13.00
CA LEU A 370 -50.23 6.29 -13.45
C LEU A 370 -49.27 6.22 -14.66
N PRO A 371 -48.39 5.20 -14.74
CA PRO A 371 -47.48 4.67 -13.72
C PRO A 371 -45.99 4.84 -14.12
N VAL A 372 -45.11 4.87 -13.12
CA VAL A 372 -43.66 5.04 -13.31
C VAL A 372 -43.05 3.79 -13.92
N SER A 373 -42.63 3.87 -15.18
CA SER A 373 -41.61 2.98 -15.72
C SER A 373 -40.27 3.38 -15.09
N HIS A 374 -39.64 2.47 -14.33
CA HIS A 374 -38.26 2.64 -13.92
C HIS A 374 -37.38 2.69 -15.17
N ALA A 375 -37.00 3.90 -15.58
CA ALA A 375 -35.91 4.12 -16.51
C ALA A 375 -34.61 4.09 -15.71
N ASP A 376 -33.75 3.12 -16.01
CA ASP A 376 -32.42 3.00 -15.41
C ASP A 376 -31.56 4.25 -15.71
N PRO A 377 -30.75 4.73 -14.76
CA PRO A 377 -29.80 5.82 -15.01
C PRO A 377 -28.66 5.36 -15.96
N PRO A 378 -28.10 6.26 -16.79
CA PRO A 378 -27.31 5.87 -17.97
C PRO A 378 -25.82 5.50 -17.70
N TRP A 379 -25.47 4.84 -16.59
CA TRP A 379 -24.05 4.64 -16.24
C TRP A 379 -23.58 3.23 -15.86
N GLU A 380 -24.21 2.16 -16.33
CA GLU A 380 -23.54 0.84 -16.30
C GLU A 380 -22.25 0.88 -17.14
N MET A 381 -21.10 1.10 -16.49
CA MET A 381 -19.77 0.79 -17.03
C MET A 381 -19.73 -0.72 -17.30
N ARG A 382 -20.13 -1.12 -18.51
CA ARG A 382 -19.90 -2.48 -18.98
C ARG A 382 -18.41 -2.79 -18.86
N ARG A 383 -18.10 -3.91 -18.19
CA ARG A 383 -16.76 -4.51 -18.20
C ARG A 383 -16.29 -4.58 -19.66
N PRO A 384 -15.10 -4.06 -20.00
CA PRO A 384 -14.61 -4.21 -21.37
C PRO A 384 -14.37 -5.68 -21.66
N SER A 385 -15.03 -6.21 -22.70
CA SER A 385 -14.64 -7.45 -23.35
C SER A 385 -13.30 -7.21 -24.06
N VAL A 386 -12.28 -7.95 -23.65
CA VAL A 386 -10.93 -7.88 -24.22
C VAL A 386 -10.91 -8.67 -25.53
N PRO A 387 -10.49 -8.10 -26.67
CA PRO A 387 -10.33 -8.86 -27.92
C PRO A 387 -9.13 -9.82 -27.82
N PRO A 388 -9.14 -10.95 -28.56
CA PRO A 388 -8.03 -11.90 -28.54
C PRO A 388 -6.78 -11.25 -29.14
N MET A 389 -5.72 -11.10 -28.35
CA MET A 389 -4.42 -10.65 -28.84
C MET A 389 -3.59 -11.84 -29.34
N VAL A 390 -3.20 -11.74 -30.61
CA VAL A 390 -2.21 -12.57 -31.30
C VAL A 390 -0.82 -12.31 -30.68
N HIS A 391 -0.05 -13.39 -30.50
CA HIS A 391 1.28 -13.39 -29.89
C HIS A 391 2.29 -12.47 -30.60
N PRO A 392 3.11 -11.73 -29.83
CA PRO A 392 4.50 -11.49 -30.19
C PRO A 392 5.49 -12.04 -29.14
N SER A 393 6.68 -12.36 -29.63
CA SER A 393 7.89 -12.89 -28.96
C SER A 393 8.34 -12.11 -27.71
N PRO A 394 9.24 -12.66 -26.86
CA PRO A 394 9.49 -12.13 -25.52
C PRO A 394 10.25 -10.81 -25.56
N GLY A 395 9.51 -9.70 -25.44
CA GLY A 395 10.01 -8.36 -25.18
C GLY A 395 10.12 -8.04 -23.68
N PRO A 396 10.58 -6.83 -23.32
CA PRO A 396 10.90 -6.46 -21.93
C PRO A 396 9.69 -6.55 -20.99
N ILE A 397 9.97 -6.78 -19.69
CA ILE A 397 9.00 -6.97 -18.60
C ILE A 397 7.94 -5.86 -18.65
N ARG A 398 6.65 -6.25 -18.66
CA ARG A 398 5.51 -5.32 -18.74
C ARG A 398 5.53 -4.29 -17.59
N PRO A 399 5.27 -2.99 -17.85
CA PRO A 399 5.32 -1.92 -16.84
C PRO A 399 4.48 -2.16 -15.58
N ALA A 400 3.35 -2.88 -15.69
CA ALA A 400 2.49 -3.19 -14.54
C ALA A 400 3.11 -4.17 -13.53
N LEU A 401 4.03 -5.04 -13.98
CA LEU A 401 4.77 -5.96 -13.09
C LEU A 401 5.95 -5.24 -12.45
N LEU A 402 6.65 -4.40 -13.23
CA LEU A 402 7.77 -3.60 -12.76
C LEU A 402 7.32 -2.49 -11.80
N SER A 403 6.13 -1.90 -12.00
CA SER A 403 5.52 -0.96 -11.08
C SER A 403 5.27 -1.64 -9.74
N TYR A 404 4.51 -2.75 -9.63
CA TYR A 404 4.29 -3.43 -8.34
C TYR A 404 5.63 -3.79 -7.64
N PHE A 405 6.69 -4.16 -8.36
CA PHE A 405 8.01 -4.34 -7.76
C PHE A 405 8.61 -3.06 -7.26
N LEU A 406 8.81 -2.10 -8.15
CA LEU A 406 9.44 -0.84 -7.81
C LEU A 406 8.65 -0.11 -6.74
N THR A 407 7.33 -0.21 -6.74
CA THR A 407 6.46 0.43 -5.76
C THR A 407 6.29 -0.35 -4.48
N LYS A 408 6.30 -1.70 -4.44
CA LYS A 408 6.43 -2.43 -3.16
C LYS A 408 7.83 -2.28 -2.57
N THR A 409 8.85 -2.28 -3.41
CA THR A 409 10.22 -1.96 -2.96
C THR A 409 10.43 -0.46 -2.68
N ASN A 410 9.53 0.43 -3.12
CA ASN A 410 9.56 1.89 -2.86
C ASN A 410 8.45 2.37 -1.90
N THR A 411 7.69 1.48 -1.26
CA THR A 411 6.73 1.88 -0.21
C THR A 411 6.99 1.07 1.05
N THR A 412 8.20 1.25 1.54
CA THR A 412 8.56 1.18 2.96
C THR A 412 9.27 2.49 3.20
N VAL A 413 8.67 3.47 3.87
CA VAL A 413 8.35 3.42 5.30
C VAL A 413 7.24 4.41 5.64
N ALA A 414 6.26 3.96 6.41
CA ALA A 414 5.55 4.73 7.41
C ALA A 414 5.23 3.77 8.56
#